data_AF-A0AAN8M2M9-F1
#
_entry.id   AF-A0AAN8M2M9-F1
#
_cell.length_a   1.000
_cell.length_b   1.000
_cell.length_c   1.000
_cell.angle_alpha   90.00
_cell.angle_beta   90.00
_cell.angle_gamma   90.00
#
_symmetry.space_group_name_H-M   'P 1'
#
loop_
_entity.id
_entity.type
_entity.pdbx_description
1 polymer ?
#
loop_
_entity_poly.entity_id
_entity_poly.type
_entity_poly.pdbx_seq_one_letter_code
_entity_poly.pdbx_strand_id
1 'polypeptide(L)'
;MQVFTRDYFQGFSNLAFVRLNYNQLSDKGVPKAVFNVSTLLDLHLAHNQLTSVPLFNPQLEHLHLNHNSIESINGTQLCPFSLFL
;
A
#
# COMPACT_ATOMS: atom_id res chain seq x y z
N MET A 1 2.21 -13.08 -12.59
CA MET A 1 2.78 -11.72 -12.53
C MET A 1 1.63 -10.74 -12.73
N GLN A 2 1.11 -10.18 -11.65
CA GLN A 2 -0.02 -9.25 -11.71
C GLN A 2 0.54 -7.84 -11.85
N VAL A 3 0.11 -7.12 -12.89
CA VAL A 3 0.59 -5.78 -13.22
C VAL A 3 -0.58 -4.83 -12.99
N PHE A 4 -0.50 -4.03 -11.95
CA PHE A 4 -1.46 -2.94 -11.78
C PHE A 4 -1.07 -1.78 -12.71
N THR A 5 -2.07 -1.13 -13.31
CA THR A 5 -1.89 0.20 -13.89
C THR A 5 -1.87 1.24 -12.76
N ARG A 6 -1.33 2.43 -13.01
CA ARG A 6 -1.19 3.48 -11.98
C ARG A 6 -2.54 3.92 -11.41
N ASP A 7 -3.59 3.82 -12.20
CA ASP A 7 -4.96 4.28 -11.98
C ASP A 7 -5.94 3.14 -11.65
N TYR A 8 -5.44 1.93 -11.38
CA TYR A 8 -6.23 0.71 -11.24
C TYR A 8 -7.44 0.86 -10.29
N PHE A 9 -7.30 1.64 -9.22
CA PHE A 9 -8.35 1.86 -8.21
C PHE A 9 -9.09 3.20 -8.30
N GLN A 10 -8.78 4.08 -9.27
CA GLN A 10 -9.37 5.43 -9.30
C GLN A 10 -10.89 5.46 -9.53
N GLY A 11 -11.46 4.44 -10.17
CA GLY A 11 -12.90 4.38 -10.43
C GLY A 11 -13.76 3.98 -9.22
N PHE A 12 -13.14 3.56 -8.11
CA PHE A 12 -13.89 3.08 -6.94
C PHE A 12 -14.04 4.18 -5.89
N SER A 13 -15.16 4.90 -5.96
CA SER A 13 -15.44 6.04 -5.07
C SER A 13 -15.59 5.67 -3.59
N ASN A 14 -15.90 4.41 -3.26
CA ASN A 14 -16.15 3.93 -1.90
C ASN A 14 -15.25 2.76 -1.49
N LEU A 15 -14.04 2.64 -2.06
CA LEU A 15 -13.13 1.53 -1.78
C LEU A 15 -12.48 1.68 -0.39
N ALA A 16 -13.04 1.01 0.60
CA ALA A 16 -12.53 1.04 1.97
C ALA A 16 -11.51 -0.06 2.29
N PHE A 17 -11.58 -1.22 1.63
CA PHE A 17 -10.77 -2.40 1.97
C PHE A 17 -10.15 -3.01 0.71
N VAL A 18 -8.84 -3.25 0.74
CA VAL A 18 -8.12 -3.98 -0.32
C VAL A 18 -7.36 -5.14 0.31
N ARG A 19 -7.71 -6.38 -0.08
CA ARG A 19 -7.04 -7.60 0.39
C ARG A 19 -6.34 -8.32 -0.74
N LEU A 20 -5.01 -8.31 -0.70
CA LEU A 20 -4.12 -8.88 -1.71
C LEU A 20 -3.02 -9.73 -1.05
N ASN A 21 -3.25 -10.20 0.17
CA ASN A 21 -2.35 -11.10 0.87
C ASN A 21 -2.22 -12.46 0.15
N TYR A 22 -1.07 -13.12 0.31
CA TYR A 22 -0.75 -14.40 -0.35
C TYR A 22 -0.76 -14.34 -1.88
N ASN A 23 -0.15 -13.30 -2.43
CA ASN A 23 0.08 -13.16 -3.87
C ASN A 23 1.58 -13.15 -4.19
N GLN A 24 1.89 -12.89 -5.45
CA GLN A 24 3.27 -12.76 -5.96
C GLN A 24 3.55 -11.32 -6.38
N LEU A 25 3.01 -10.35 -5.62
CA LEU A 25 3.23 -8.93 -5.91
C LEU A 25 4.68 -8.57 -5.59
N SER A 26 5.29 -7.82 -6.50
CA SER A 26 6.62 -7.23 -6.34
C SER A 26 6.57 -5.80 -6.85
N ASP A 27 7.58 -5.01 -6.49
CA ASP A 27 7.69 -3.58 -6.86
C ASP A 27 7.64 -3.35 -8.38
N LYS A 28 7.97 -4.37 -9.20
CA LYS A 28 7.85 -4.32 -10.67
C LYS A 28 6.41 -4.30 -11.18
N GLY A 29 5.50 -4.97 -10.46
CA GLY A 29 4.08 -5.10 -10.83
C GLY A 29 3.15 -4.14 -10.07
N VAL A 30 3.69 -3.46 -9.06
CA VAL A 30 2.92 -2.56 -8.17
C VAL A 30 3.46 -1.14 -8.31
N PRO A 31 2.78 -0.26 -9.08
CA PRO A 31 3.13 1.14 -9.15
C PRO A 31 3.10 1.78 -7.77
N LYS A 32 4.10 2.61 -7.46
CA LYS A 32 4.32 3.16 -6.11
C LYS A 32 3.09 3.82 -5.48
N ALA A 33 2.23 4.47 -6.26
CA ALA A 33 1.06 5.22 -5.78
C ALA A 33 -0.29 4.54 -6.05
N VAL A 34 -0.30 3.27 -6.46
CA VAL A 34 -1.54 2.58 -6.84
C VAL A 34 -2.54 2.48 -5.68
N PHE A 35 -2.05 2.40 -4.45
CA PHE A 35 -2.88 2.34 -3.24
C PHE A 35 -3.10 3.72 -2.60
N ASN A 36 -2.70 4.82 -3.25
CA ASN A 36 -3.02 6.17 -2.80
C ASN A 36 -4.46 6.54 -3.19
N VAL A 37 -5.40 5.84 -2.56
CA VAL A 37 -6.85 5.98 -2.74
C VAL A 37 -7.40 6.66 -1.51
N SER A 38 -8.07 7.80 -1.67
CA SER A 38 -8.49 8.65 -0.53
C SER A 38 -9.50 8.01 0.41
N THR A 39 -10.22 6.98 -0.03
CA THR A 39 -11.24 6.28 0.77
C THR A 39 -10.76 4.98 1.40
N LEU A 40 -9.51 4.59 1.14
CA LEU A 40 -8.97 3.31 1.60
C LEU A 40 -8.58 3.38 3.08
N LEU A 41 -9.17 2.50 3.89
CA LEU A 41 -8.96 2.42 5.33
C LEU A 41 -8.08 1.23 5.72
N ASP A 42 -8.13 0.12 4.96
CA ASP A 42 -7.41 -1.11 5.29
C ASP A 42 -6.78 -1.75 4.04
N LEU A 43 -5.46 -1.98 4.12
CA LEU A 43 -4.64 -2.53 3.04
C LEU A 43 -3.85 -3.76 3.49
N HIS A 44 -4.22 -4.93 2.97
CA HIS A 44 -3.54 -6.20 3.23
C HIS A 44 -2.65 -6.60 2.07
N LEU A 45 -1.33 -6.52 2.29
CA LEU A 45 -0.28 -6.90 1.34
C LEU A 45 0.68 -7.95 1.93
N ALA A 46 0.32 -8.55 3.07
CA ALA A 46 1.12 -9.57 3.72
C ALA A 46 1.34 -10.81 2.83
N HIS A 47 2.46 -11.52 3.01
CA HIS A 47 2.81 -12.69 2.19
C HIS A 47 2.89 -12.36 0.68
N ASN A 48 3.76 -11.42 0.33
CA ASN A 48 4.10 -11.04 -1.04
C ASN A 48 5.64 -10.93 -1.18
N GLN A 49 6.13 -10.31 -2.25
CA GLN A 49 7.56 -10.15 -2.58
C GLN A 49 7.94 -8.66 -2.70
N LEU A 50 7.27 -7.79 -1.94
CA LEU A 50 7.55 -6.35 -1.95
C LEU A 50 8.90 -6.07 -1.28
N THR A 51 9.69 -5.19 -1.89
CA THR A 51 10.98 -4.71 -1.34
C THR A 51 10.88 -3.32 -0.76
N SER A 52 9.78 -2.60 -1.03
CA SER A 52 9.51 -1.27 -0.51
C SER A 52 8.07 -1.12 -0.04
N VAL A 53 7.86 -0.17 0.87
CA VAL A 53 6.52 0.23 1.31
C VAL A 53 5.87 1.07 0.20
N PRO A 54 4.67 0.70 -0.30
CA PRO A 54 3.97 1.52 -1.28
C PRO A 54 3.49 2.83 -0.65
N LEU A 55 3.23 3.85 -1.48
CA LEU A 55 2.55 5.05 -1.03
C LEU A 55 1.06 4.73 -0.83
N PHE A 56 0.54 5.14 0.31
CA PHE A 56 -0.87 5.04 0.68
C PHE A 56 -1.38 6.41 1.14
N ASN A 57 -2.70 6.53 1.25
CA ASN A 57 -3.32 7.77 1.68
C ASN A 57 -3.12 7.99 3.21
N PRO A 58 -3.06 9.23 3.71
CA PRO A 58 -2.85 9.49 5.13
C PRO A 58 -3.97 9.06 6.09
N GLN A 59 -5.15 8.70 5.58
CA GLN A 59 -6.29 8.23 6.36
C GLN A 59 -6.30 6.70 6.53
N LEU A 60 -5.32 5.97 5.98
CA LEU A 60 -5.22 4.53 6.12
C LEU A 60 -5.05 4.16 7.60
N GLU A 61 -5.96 3.33 8.12
CA GLU A 61 -6.00 2.93 9.52
C GLU A 61 -5.20 1.64 9.76
N HIS A 62 -5.21 0.74 8.77
CA HIS A 62 -4.58 -0.58 8.86
C HIS A 62 -3.71 -0.89 7.65
N LEU A 63 -2.45 -1.23 7.92
CA LEU A 63 -1.47 -1.62 6.91
C LEU A 63 -0.79 -2.93 7.30
N HIS A 64 -1.00 -3.97 6.51
CA HIS A 64 -0.40 -5.29 6.75
C HIS A 64 0.65 -5.61 5.69
N LEU A 65 1.93 -5.59 6.08
CA LEU A 65 3.08 -5.82 5.19
C LEU A 65 3.97 -7.00 5.64
N ASN A 66 3.59 -7.74 6.68
CA ASN A 66 4.37 -8.87 7.19
C ASN A 66 4.59 -9.97 6.13
N HIS A 67 5.70 -10.69 6.23
CA HIS A 67 6.12 -11.69 5.23
C HIS A 67 6.27 -11.10 3.80
N ASN A 68 7.02 -10.00 3.71
CA ASN A 68 7.59 -9.45 2.46
C ASN A 68 9.12 -9.37 2.61
N SER A 69 9.81 -8.78 1.63
CA SER A 69 11.26 -8.58 1.62
C SER A 69 11.66 -7.11 1.85
N ILE A 70 10.90 -6.40 2.70
CA ILE A 70 11.14 -4.98 2.97
C ILE A 70 12.34 -4.83 3.92
N GLU A 71 13.45 -4.29 3.41
CA GLU A 71 14.70 -4.14 4.17
C GLU A 71 14.81 -2.80 4.92
N SER A 72 14.09 -1.77 4.44
CA SER A 72 14.15 -0.44 5.04
C SER A 72 12.80 0.25 4.99
N ILE A 73 12.59 1.15 5.94
CA ILE A 73 11.37 1.92 6.10
C ILE A 73 11.76 3.39 6.18
N ASN A 74 11.08 4.22 5.40
CA ASN A 74 11.13 5.66 5.57
C ASN A 74 10.01 6.09 6.51
N GLY A 75 10.36 6.41 7.76
CA GLY A 75 9.38 6.82 8.78
C GLY A 75 8.52 8.01 8.38
N THR A 76 9.04 8.94 7.57
CA THR A 76 8.27 10.10 7.06
C THR A 76 7.14 9.71 6.11
N GLN A 77 7.19 8.51 5.52
CA GLN A 77 6.16 8.00 4.62
C GLN A 77 5.13 7.13 5.35
N LEU A 78 5.48 6.57 6.51
CA LEU A 78 4.56 5.78 7.34
C LEU A 78 3.77 6.65 8.33
N CYS A 79 4.40 7.70 8.83
CA CYS A 79 3.80 8.63 9.78
C CYS A 79 3.60 9.98 9.07
N PRO A 80 2.49 10.18 8.34
CA PRO A 80 2.26 11.41 7.59
C PRO A 80 1.95 12.64 8.46
N PHE A 81 2.08 12.54 9.79
CA PHE A 81 2.03 13.69 10.69
C PHE A 81 3.32 13.83 11.48
N SER A 82 3.92 15.00 11.33
CA SER A 82 4.79 15.62 12.31
C SER A 82 4.23 15.39 13.71
N LEU A 83 5.08 14.90 14.62
CA LEU A 83 4.97 15.34 16.02
C LEU A 83 4.80 16.87 16.03
N PHE A 84 4.03 17.41 16.97
CA PHE A 84 3.69 18.83 17.18
C PHE A 84 2.35 19.31 16.58
N LEU A 85 1.26 18.90 17.21
CA LEU A 85 0.37 19.85 17.91
C LEU A 85 0.26 19.43 19.37
#